data_AF-A0A9P4NPI1-F1
#
_entry.id   AF-A0A9P4NPI1-F1
#
_cell.length_a   1.000
_cell.length_b   1.000
_cell.length_c   1.000
_cell.angle_alpha   90.00
_cell.angle_beta   90.00
_cell.angle_gamma   90.00
#
_symmetry.space_group_name_H-M   'P 1'
#
loop_
_entity.id
_entity.type
_entity.pdbx_description
1 polymer ?
#
loop_
_entity_poly.entity_id
_entity_poly.type
_entity_poly.pdbx_seq_one_letter_code
_entity_poly.pdbx_strand_id
1 'polypeptide(L)'
;MDIRAALFTAQEPSTFDSEQRFLPVTKLRELVCEENIVVKLKEHSIDGRTDLMKFILYKAQGIFATLVYLRREIKIVEFWEHNLGDSVLPITSLGSLSARRALVFQEWNESDAQEFMDAQWHFQVPIFSPSLDIKSFPVRRIFPFHIDGKRAKRTPFSRVWQVRIHTGHGIGVRQTRMANIWHSKRQIWTPIMPHHKMP
;
A
#
# COMPACT_ATOMS: atom_id res chain seq x y z
N MET A 1 19.41 8.37 -9.83
CA MET A 1 17.99 8.57 -10.16
C MET A 1 17.33 9.20 -8.95
N ASP A 2 16.52 10.25 -9.11
CA ASP A 2 15.73 10.77 -8.00
C ASP A 2 14.54 9.84 -7.73
N ILE A 3 14.66 8.97 -6.72
CA ILE A 3 13.62 8.03 -6.33
C ILE A 3 12.33 8.75 -5.97
N ARG A 4 12.41 9.92 -5.33
CA ARG A 4 11.21 10.63 -4.88
C ARG A 4 10.37 11.09 -6.08
N ALA A 5 11.02 11.70 -7.05
CA ALA A 5 10.38 12.08 -8.31
C ALA A 5 9.80 10.85 -9.02
N ALA A 6 10.57 9.75 -9.09
CA ALA A 6 10.11 8.51 -9.71
C ALA A 6 8.90 7.88 -8.99
N LEU A 7 8.90 7.87 -7.66
CA LEU A 7 7.76 7.40 -6.85
C LEU A 7 6.52 8.23 -7.13
N PHE A 8 6.64 9.55 -7.26
CA PHE A 8 5.52 10.44 -7.57
C PHE A 8 4.98 10.21 -8.99
N THR A 9 5.87 10.17 -9.99
CA THR A 9 5.51 9.99 -11.40
C THR A 9 4.91 8.61 -11.69
N ALA A 10 5.37 7.57 -10.99
CA ALA A 10 4.89 6.21 -11.18
C ALA A 10 3.53 5.93 -10.50
N GLN A 11 2.97 6.87 -9.73
CA GLN A 11 1.65 6.69 -9.16
C GLN A 11 0.57 6.73 -10.25
N GLU A 12 -0.41 5.85 -10.12
CA GLU A 12 -1.57 5.77 -10.99
C GLU A 12 -2.84 6.21 -10.26
N PRO A 13 -3.79 6.87 -10.95
CA PRO A 13 -5.06 7.21 -10.34
C PRO A 13 -5.90 5.94 -10.12
N SER A 14 -6.59 5.86 -8.98
CA SER A 14 -7.63 4.85 -8.78
C SER A 14 -8.84 5.22 -9.65
N THR A 15 -9.27 4.31 -10.52
CA THR A 15 -10.49 4.54 -11.30
C THR A 15 -11.75 4.40 -10.43
N PHE A 16 -11.60 3.82 -9.25
CA PHE A 16 -12.68 3.64 -8.29
C PHE A 16 -12.85 4.85 -7.36
N ASP A 17 -11.77 5.57 -7.10
CA ASP A 17 -11.72 6.79 -6.29
C ASP A 17 -10.75 7.77 -6.95
N SER A 18 -11.28 8.67 -7.78
CA SER A 18 -10.48 9.55 -8.66
C SER A 18 -9.56 10.51 -7.90
N GLU A 19 -9.87 10.79 -6.63
CA GLU A 19 -9.07 11.66 -5.78
C GLU A 19 -7.84 10.95 -5.22
N GLN A 20 -7.80 9.62 -5.33
CA GLN A 20 -6.72 8.81 -4.78
C GLN A 20 -5.78 8.32 -5.87
N ARG A 21 -4.48 8.45 -5.59
CA ARG A 21 -3.41 7.89 -6.40
C ARG A 21 -2.70 6.81 -5.61
N PHE A 22 -2.18 5.80 -6.30
CA PHE A 22 -1.46 4.71 -5.66
C PHE A 22 -0.27 4.29 -6.49
N LEU A 23 0.76 3.73 -5.84
CA LEU A 23 1.91 3.16 -6.53
C LEU A 23 1.70 1.66 -6.74
N PRO A 24 1.75 1.15 -7.99
CA PRO A 24 1.71 -0.27 -8.23
C PRO A 24 2.81 -1.02 -7.47
N VAL A 25 2.51 -2.16 -6.85
CA VAL A 25 3.52 -2.89 -6.06
C VAL A 25 4.72 -3.37 -6.90
N THR A 26 4.51 -3.66 -8.19
CA THR A 26 5.61 -3.94 -9.12
C THR A 26 6.54 -2.74 -9.26
N LYS A 27 5.98 -1.53 -9.41
CA LYS A 27 6.75 -0.28 -9.46
C LYS A 27 7.41 0.04 -8.12
N LEU A 28 6.76 -0.23 -7.00
CA LEU A 28 7.38 -0.10 -5.68
C LEU A 28 8.65 -0.95 -5.58
N ARG A 29 8.59 -2.22 -6.00
CA ARG A 29 9.75 -3.13 -5.96
C ARG A 29 10.85 -2.75 -6.93
N GLU A 30 10.49 -2.26 -8.12
CA GLU A 30 11.45 -1.75 -9.10
C GLU A 30 12.17 -0.50 -8.59
N LEU A 31 11.46 0.41 -7.93
CA LEU A 31 12.01 1.68 -7.45
C LEU A 31 12.77 1.51 -6.13
N VAL A 32 12.28 0.68 -5.21
CA VAL A 32 12.89 0.35 -3.92
C VAL A 32 13.74 -0.92 -4.07
N CYS A 33 14.68 -0.88 -5.01
CA CYS A 33 15.68 -1.92 -5.26
C CYS A 33 17.00 -1.61 -4.54
N GLU A 34 17.92 -2.58 -4.53
CA GLU A 34 19.18 -2.49 -3.80
C GLU A 34 20.00 -1.27 -4.21
N GLU A 35 20.17 -1.07 -5.51
CA GLU A 35 20.97 0.01 -6.10
C GLU A 35 20.43 1.37 -5.67
N ASN A 36 19.12 1.53 -5.73
CA ASN A 36 18.42 2.77 -5.41
C ASN A 36 18.46 3.06 -3.90
N ILE A 37 18.27 2.05 -3.06
CA ILE A 37 18.39 2.19 -1.60
C ILE A 37 19.80 2.65 -1.22
N VAL A 38 20.84 2.02 -1.78
CA VAL A 38 22.25 2.38 -1.49
C VAL A 38 22.53 3.84 -1.83
N VAL A 39 22.07 4.30 -3.00
CA VAL A 39 22.23 5.71 -3.40
C VAL A 39 21.56 6.64 -2.38
N LYS A 40 20.32 6.35 -1.98
CA LYS A 40 19.60 7.19 -1.02
C LYS A 40 20.19 7.18 0.38
N LEU A 41 20.64 6.05 0.89
CA LEU A 41 21.28 6.01 2.20
C LEU A 41 22.59 6.82 2.22
N LYS A 42 23.38 6.76 1.14
CA LYS A 42 24.62 7.54 0.98
C LYS A 42 24.36 9.05 0.93
N GLU A 43 23.29 9.51 0.29
CA GLU A 43 22.91 10.94 0.24
C GLU A 43 22.70 11.53 1.65
N HIS A 44 22.34 10.70 2.63
CA HIS A 44 22.10 11.11 4.02
C HIS A 44 23.20 10.67 4.98
N SER A 45 24.35 10.21 4.49
CA SER A 45 25.46 9.68 5.30
C SER A 45 25.01 8.57 6.27
N ILE A 46 23.98 7.82 5.90
CA ILE A 46 23.52 6.66 6.67
C ILE A 46 24.42 5.50 6.31
N ASP A 47 25.06 4.89 7.30
CA ASP A 47 25.90 3.73 7.09
C ASP A 47 25.08 2.61 6.43
N GLY A 48 25.51 2.22 5.23
CA GLY A 48 24.85 1.23 4.38
C GLY A 48 25.07 -0.19 4.89
N ARG A 49 24.91 -0.40 6.20
CA ARG A 49 25.06 -1.70 6.84
C ARG A 49 24.16 -2.71 6.14
N THR A 50 24.72 -3.88 5.87
CA THR A 50 24.06 -4.93 5.10
C THR A 50 22.74 -5.38 5.74
N ASP A 51 22.61 -5.28 7.05
CA ASP A 51 21.40 -5.60 7.81
C ASP A 51 20.27 -4.56 7.65
N LEU A 52 20.60 -3.26 7.66
CA LEU A 52 19.65 -2.18 7.35
C LEU A 52 19.13 -2.31 5.91
N MET A 53 20.02 -2.57 4.94
CA MET A 53 19.61 -2.80 3.56
C MET A 53 18.66 -3.99 3.42
N LYS A 54 18.98 -5.12 4.05
CA LYS A 54 18.10 -6.30 4.08
C LYS A 54 16.77 -6.00 4.75
N PHE A 55 16.76 -5.21 5.82
CA PHE A 55 15.54 -4.78 6.47
C PHE A 55 14.65 -3.97 5.51
N ILE A 56 15.21 -2.99 4.81
CA ILE A 56 14.46 -2.18 3.85
C ILE A 56 13.90 -3.07 2.72
N LEU A 57 14.76 -3.87 2.08
CA LEU A 57 14.40 -4.71 0.94
C LEU A 57 13.31 -5.74 1.24
N TYR A 58 13.38 -6.39 2.41
CA TYR A 58 12.53 -7.54 2.70
C TYR A 58 11.40 -7.27 3.68
N LYS A 59 11.47 -6.19 4.45
CA LYS A 59 10.50 -5.91 5.53
C LYS A 59 9.89 -4.52 5.48
N ALA A 60 10.51 -3.52 4.84
CA ALA A 60 10.13 -2.12 5.03
C ALA A 60 10.14 -1.30 3.74
N GLN A 61 9.78 -1.90 2.59
CA GLN A 61 9.76 -1.20 1.30
C GLN A 61 8.71 -0.09 1.29
N GLY A 62 7.52 -0.35 1.83
CA GLY A 62 6.43 0.61 1.92
C GLY A 62 6.76 1.77 2.88
N ILE A 63 7.32 1.44 4.05
CA ILE A 63 7.83 2.43 5.00
C ILE A 63 8.90 3.31 4.35
N PHE A 64 9.91 2.70 3.73
CA PHE A 64 10.99 3.45 3.08
C PHE A 64 10.47 4.35 1.96
N ALA A 65 9.58 3.85 1.10
CA ALA A 65 8.93 4.68 0.07
C ALA A 65 8.13 5.85 0.67
N THR A 66 7.44 5.63 1.79
CA THR A 66 6.72 6.69 2.52
C THR A 66 7.68 7.75 3.05
N LEU A 67 8.80 7.33 3.66
CA LEU A 67 9.81 8.26 4.16
C LEU A 67 10.47 9.05 3.03
N VAL A 68 10.83 8.40 1.91
CA VAL A 68 11.38 9.08 0.72
C VAL A 68 10.36 10.07 0.16
N TYR A 69 9.08 9.70 0.10
CA TYR A 69 8.01 10.59 -0.36
C TYR A 69 7.95 11.89 0.49
N LEU A 70 8.10 11.74 1.81
CA LEU A 70 8.08 12.82 2.78
C LEU A 70 9.44 13.53 3.00
N ARG A 71 10.51 13.11 2.32
CA ARG A 71 11.89 13.60 2.53
C ARG A 71 12.41 13.40 3.97
N ARG A 72 12.10 12.23 4.54
CA ARG A 72 12.46 11.83 5.91
C ARG A 72 13.22 10.51 5.95
N GLU A 73 14.03 10.26 4.93
CA GLU A 73 14.78 9.01 4.72
C GLU A 73 15.63 8.65 5.94
N ILE A 74 16.20 9.64 6.62
CA ILE A 74 17.02 9.43 7.83
C ILE A 74 16.29 8.69 8.94
N LYS A 75 14.95 8.82 8.99
CA LYS A 75 14.13 8.17 10.01
C LYS A 75 14.05 6.65 9.84
N ILE A 76 14.53 6.08 8.73
CA ILE A 76 14.50 4.62 8.49
C ILE A 76 15.30 3.84 9.54
N VAL A 77 16.32 4.47 10.13
CA VAL A 77 17.18 3.84 11.15
C VAL A 77 16.35 3.50 12.39
N GLU A 78 15.48 4.41 12.84
CA GLU A 78 14.60 4.19 13.99
C GLU A 78 13.59 3.05 13.71
N PHE A 79 13.03 2.99 12.50
CA PHE A 79 12.15 1.87 12.11
C PHE A 79 12.89 0.53 12.16
N TRP A 80 14.15 0.51 11.73
CA TRP A 80 15.00 -0.68 11.76
C TRP A 80 15.37 -1.11 13.18
N GLU A 81 15.84 -0.19 14.03
CA GLU A 81 16.23 -0.45 15.43
C GLU A 81 15.06 -0.99 16.27
N HIS A 82 13.84 -0.56 15.95
CA HIS A 82 12.62 -1.02 16.59
C HIS A 82 11.91 -2.18 15.87
N ASN A 83 12.52 -2.71 14.79
CA ASN A 83 12.00 -3.81 13.96
C ASN A 83 10.52 -3.59 13.55
N LEU A 84 10.23 -2.37 13.10
CA LEU A 84 8.93 -1.92 12.64
C LEU A 84 8.90 -1.93 11.11
N GLY A 85 8.47 -3.04 10.52
CA GLY A 85 8.34 -3.23 9.07
C GLY A 85 6.90 -3.05 8.56
N ASP A 86 6.72 -3.20 7.25
CA ASP A 86 5.46 -3.07 6.52
C ASP A 86 4.33 -3.95 7.08
N SER A 87 4.65 -5.04 7.79
CA SER A 87 3.68 -5.94 8.41
C SER A 87 2.77 -5.27 9.45
N VAL A 88 3.17 -4.10 9.99
CA VAL A 88 2.34 -3.34 10.95
C VAL A 88 1.54 -2.22 10.28
N LEU A 89 1.74 -1.99 8.99
CA LEU A 89 0.98 -1.00 8.25
C LEU A 89 -0.43 -1.57 7.90
N PRO A 90 -1.46 -0.72 7.78
CA PRO A 90 -1.42 0.72 8.00
C PRO A 90 -1.47 1.10 9.48
N ILE A 91 -0.66 2.08 9.90
CA ILE A 91 -0.75 2.67 11.24
C ILE A 91 -1.84 3.73 11.22
N THR A 92 -2.96 3.47 11.89
CA THR A 92 -4.08 4.43 11.99
C THR A 92 -4.09 5.23 13.28
N SER A 93 -3.29 4.81 14.27
CA SER A 93 -3.11 5.48 15.55
C SER A 93 -1.84 4.96 16.22
N LEU A 94 -1.04 5.84 16.83
CA LEU A 94 0.14 5.44 17.60
C LEU A 94 -0.22 4.53 18.77
N GLY A 95 -1.42 4.67 19.35
CA GLY A 95 -1.89 3.82 20.44
C GLY A 95 -2.16 2.36 20.04
N SER A 96 -2.18 2.05 18.74
CA SER A 96 -2.30 0.66 18.24
C SER A 96 -0.96 -0.08 18.23
N LEU A 97 0.15 0.63 18.37
CA LEU A 97 1.49 0.04 18.42
C LEU A 97 1.82 -0.41 19.84
N SER A 98 2.67 -1.43 19.96
CA SER A 98 3.28 -1.74 21.25
C SER A 98 4.15 -0.57 21.71
N ALA A 99 4.32 -0.40 23.03
CA ALA A 99 5.12 0.69 23.60
C ALA A 99 6.51 0.79 22.94
N ARG A 100 7.20 -0.35 22.74
CA ARG A 100 8.50 -0.40 22.05
C ARG A 100 8.44 0.11 20.61
N ARG A 101 7.37 -0.17 19.87
CA ARG A 101 7.19 0.24 18.47
C ARG A 101 6.77 1.70 18.35
N ALA A 102 6.00 2.21 19.31
CA ALA A 102 5.61 3.62 19.36
C ALA A 102 6.83 4.56 19.54
N LEU A 103 7.94 4.08 20.11
CA LEU A 103 9.18 4.85 20.28
C LEU A 103 9.75 5.39 18.96
N VAL A 104 9.47 4.74 17.82
CA VAL A 104 9.86 5.23 16.48
C VAL A 104 9.33 6.66 16.23
N PHE A 105 8.18 6.98 16.82
CA PHE A 105 7.49 8.27 16.68
C PHE A 105 7.74 9.22 17.86
N GLN A 106 8.64 8.88 18.79
CA GLN A 106 8.84 9.68 20.01
C GLN A 106 9.33 11.11 19.71
N GLU A 107 10.18 11.25 18.69
CA GLU A 107 10.72 12.55 18.26
C GLU A 107 9.88 13.22 17.17
N TRP A 108 8.78 12.59 16.76
CA TRP A 108 7.93 13.13 15.72
C TRP A 108 6.97 14.12 16.35
N ASN A 109 6.82 15.30 15.75
CA ASN A 109 5.69 16.14 16.09
C ASN A 109 4.39 15.50 15.54
N GLU A 110 3.25 15.92 16.08
CA GLU A 110 1.94 15.36 15.71
C GLU A 110 1.65 15.48 14.22
N SER A 111 2.01 16.62 13.60
CA SER A 111 1.82 16.86 12.17
C SER A 111 2.62 15.88 11.31
N ASP A 112 3.88 15.65 11.66
CA ASP A 112 4.78 14.73 10.95
C ASP A 112 4.25 13.29 11.02
N ALA A 113 3.82 12.88 12.22
CA ALA A 113 3.29 11.54 12.43
C ALA A 113 1.99 11.34 11.63
N GLN A 114 1.12 12.34 11.62
CA GLN A 114 -0.11 12.33 10.84
C GLN A 114 0.19 12.29 9.33
N GLU A 115 1.15 13.08 8.85
CA GLU A 115 1.58 13.10 7.45
C GLU A 115 2.10 11.73 7.00
N PHE A 116 2.89 11.03 7.83
CA PHE A 116 3.30 9.65 7.56
C PHE A 116 2.11 8.69 7.53
N MET A 117 1.20 8.82 8.50
CA MET A 117 0.01 7.96 8.56
C MET A 117 -0.92 8.15 7.36
N ASP A 118 -0.92 9.33 6.75
CA ASP A 118 -1.69 9.61 5.54
C ASP A 118 -0.94 9.17 4.28
N ALA A 119 0.37 9.44 4.18
CA ALA A 119 1.17 9.11 3.00
C ALA A 119 1.36 7.61 2.78
N GLN A 120 1.39 6.79 3.84
CA GLN A 120 1.59 5.33 3.73
C GLN A 120 0.56 4.65 2.82
N TRP A 121 -0.64 5.22 2.70
CA TRP A 121 -1.73 4.63 1.91
C TRP A 121 -1.41 4.55 0.42
N HIS A 122 -0.55 5.44 -0.09
CA HIS A 122 -0.09 5.39 -1.49
C HIS A 122 0.73 4.13 -1.81
N PHE A 123 1.34 3.51 -0.79
CA PHE A 123 2.27 2.40 -0.94
C PHE A 123 1.74 1.09 -0.33
N GLN A 124 0.60 1.12 0.37
CA GLN A 124 -0.01 -0.02 1.09
C GLN A 124 -1.24 -0.57 0.38
N VAL A 125 -1.10 -0.72 -0.93
CA VAL A 125 -2.17 -1.12 -1.84
C VAL A 125 -2.28 -2.65 -1.87
N PRO A 126 -3.48 -3.24 -1.75
CA PRO A 126 -3.62 -4.69 -1.62
C PRO A 126 -3.03 -5.48 -2.79
N ILE A 127 -2.40 -6.60 -2.47
CA ILE A 127 -2.03 -7.63 -3.45
C ILE A 127 -3.13 -8.70 -3.42
N PHE A 128 -3.70 -9.01 -4.57
CA PHE A 128 -4.76 -9.99 -4.73
C PHE A 128 -4.18 -11.34 -5.17
N SER A 129 -4.47 -12.39 -4.40
CA SER A 129 -4.12 -13.77 -4.73
C SER A 129 -5.36 -14.69 -4.64
N PRO A 130 -5.34 -15.91 -5.22
CA PRO A 130 -6.45 -16.85 -5.09
C PRO A 130 -6.75 -17.28 -3.65
N SER A 131 -5.72 -17.29 -2.80
CA SER A 131 -5.81 -17.66 -1.37
C SER A 131 -6.27 -16.50 -0.48
N LEU A 132 -6.54 -15.33 -1.06
CA LEU A 132 -6.83 -14.14 -0.30
C LEU A 132 -8.28 -14.18 0.23
N ASP A 133 -8.41 -14.53 1.50
CA ASP A 133 -9.67 -14.47 2.23
C ASP A 133 -9.85 -13.08 2.84
N ILE A 134 -10.42 -12.13 2.08
CA ILE A 134 -10.73 -10.80 2.62
C ILE A 134 -12.19 -10.74 3.07
N LYS A 135 -12.39 -10.59 4.38
CA LYS A 135 -13.70 -10.32 4.98
C LYS A 135 -14.04 -8.83 5.02
N SER A 136 -13.04 -7.95 5.14
CA SER A 136 -13.23 -6.50 5.10
C SER A 136 -11.93 -5.73 4.85
N PHE A 137 -12.06 -4.52 4.31
CA PHE A 137 -10.95 -3.58 4.13
C PHE A 137 -11.16 -2.30 4.96
N PRO A 138 -10.09 -1.65 5.44
CA PRO A 138 -10.16 -0.31 6.02
C PRO A 138 -10.73 0.70 5.01
N VAL A 139 -11.50 1.68 5.49
CA VAL A 139 -12.18 2.68 4.63
C VAL A 139 -11.22 3.50 3.77
N ARG A 140 -10.02 3.80 4.29
CA ARG A 140 -8.99 4.59 3.58
C ARG A 140 -8.14 3.78 2.60
N ARG A 141 -8.45 2.49 2.42
CA ARG A 141 -7.65 1.62 1.56
C ARG A 141 -7.91 1.95 0.09
N ILE A 142 -6.84 2.27 -0.63
CA ILE A 142 -6.90 2.49 -2.06
C ILE A 142 -7.04 1.13 -2.76
N PHE A 143 -8.03 1.01 -3.63
CA PHE A 143 -8.22 -0.20 -4.44
C PHE A 143 -7.56 -0.05 -5.80
N PRO A 144 -6.65 -0.96 -6.18
CA PRO A 144 -6.01 -0.94 -7.47
C PRO A 144 -6.94 -1.58 -8.51
N PHE A 145 -8.13 -1.00 -8.69
CA PHE A 145 -9.16 -1.52 -9.59
C PHE A 145 -9.35 -0.59 -10.78
N HIS A 146 -9.57 -1.22 -11.93
CA HIS A 146 -10.13 -0.61 -13.12
C HIS A 146 -11.60 -0.98 -13.21
N ILE A 147 -12.48 0.02 -13.25
CA ILE A 147 -13.90 -0.24 -13.52
C ILE A 147 -14.04 -0.79 -14.94
N ASP A 148 -14.63 -1.98 -15.05
CA ASP A 148 -14.82 -2.69 -16.31
C ASP A 148 -16.29 -2.55 -16.71
N GLY A 149 -16.59 -1.58 -17.58
CA GLY A 149 -17.95 -1.28 -18.03
C GLY A 149 -18.51 0.05 -17.53
N LYS A 150 -19.74 0.39 -17.95
CA LYS A 150 -20.26 1.76 -17.84
C LYS A 150 -21.06 2.06 -16.56
N ARG A 151 -21.66 1.08 -15.88
CA ARG A 151 -22.51 1.33 -14.69
C ARG A 151 -22.51 0.19 -13.68
N ALA A 152 -22.39 0.54 -12.40
CA ALA A 152 -22.68 -0.37 -11.29
C ALA A 152 -24.12 -0.88 -11.36
N LYS A 153 -24.33 -2.15 -11.04
CA LYS A 153 -25.67 -2.64 -10.67
C LYS A 153 -26.02 -2.06 -9.31
N ARG A 154 -27.18 -1.42 -9.20
CA ARG A 154 -27.66 -0.79 -7.97
C ARG A 154 -28.83 -1.58 -7.41
N THR A 155 -28.80 -1.83 -6.11
CA THR A 155 -29.94 -2.28 -5.33
C THR A 155 -30.25 -1.19 -4.28
N PRO A 156 -31.39 -1.27 -3.57
CA PRO A 156 -31.66 -0.35 -2.45
C PRO A 156 -30.58 -0.37 -1.36
N PHE A 157 -29.81 -1.46 -1.26
CA PHE A 157 -28.87 -1.70 -0.15
C PHE A 157 -27.40 -1.71 -0.59
N SER A 158 -27.10 -1.80 -1.89
CA SER A 158 -25.73 -1.99 -2.37
C SER A 158 -25.48 -1.46 -3.79
N ARG A 159 -24.20 -1.28 -4.12
CA ARG A 159 -23.72 -1.07 -5.48
C ARG A 159 -22.68 -2.13 -5.81
N VAL A 160 -22.83 -2.77 -6.96
CA VAL A 160 -21.93 -3.83 -7.43
C VAL A 160 -21.26 -3.39 -8.71
N TRP A 161 -19.94 -3.40 -8.72
CA TRP A 161 -19.13 -3.04 -9.88
C TRP A 161 -18.42 -4.28 -10.41
N GLN A 162 -18.40 -4.40 -11.74
CA GLN A 162 -17.44 -5.28 -12.39
C GLN A 162 -16.12 -4.53 -12.47
N VAL A 163 -15.04 -5.15 -11.99
CA VAL A 163 -13.72 -4.52 -11.94
C VAL A 163 -12.65 -5.48 -12.48
N ARG A 164 -11.57 -4.90 -12.99
CA ARG A 164 -10.32 -5.61 -13.24
C ARG A 164 -9.30 -5.17 -12.21
N ILE A 165 -8.56 -6.13 -11.67
CA ILE A 165 -7.46 -5.83 -10.75
C ILE A 165 -6.29 -5.29 -11.59
N HIS A 166 -5.67 -4.20 -11.15
CA HIS A 166 -4.47 -3.66 -11.76
C HIS A 166 -3.41 -4.77 -11.88
N THR A 167 -2.73 -4.85 -13.03
CA THR A 167 -1.84 -5.98 -13.36
C THR A 167 -0.70 -6.14 -12.36
N GLY A 168 -0.17 -5.03 -11.84
CA GLY A 168 0.85 -5.05 -10.79
C GLY A 168 0.39 -5.67 -9.46
N HIS A 169 -0.91 -5.79 -9.21
CA HIS A 169 -1.47 -6.25 -7.93
C HIS A 169 -2.09 -7.66 -7.97
N GLY A 170 -2.14 -8.34 -9.12
CA GLY A 170 -2.71 -9.68 -9.25
C GLY A 170 -1.64 -10.77 -9.32
N ILE A 171 -1.51 -11.60 -8.28
CA ILE A 171 -0.60 -12.76 -8.29
C ILE A 171 -1.42 -14.03 -8.49
N GLY A 172 -1.30 -14.67 -9.66
CA GLY A 172 -2.01 -15.92 -9.96
C GLY A 172 -3.54 -15.78 -10.08
N VAL A 173 -4.05 -14.56 -10.22
CA VAL A 173 -5.49 -14.26 -10.33
C VAL A 173 -5.88 -13.98 -11.79
N ARG A 174 -6.97 -14.61 -12.27
CA ARG A 174 -7.61 -14.20 -13.54
C ARG A 174 -8.10 -12.75 -13.42
N GLN A 175 -7.73 -11.90 -14.39
CA GLN A 175 -7.77 -10.42 -14.29
C GLN A 175 -9.16 -9.79 -14.07
N THR A 176 -10.25 -10.51 -14.32
CA THR A 176 -11.62 -9.99 -14.19
C THR A 176 -12.32 -10.59 -12.96
N ARG A 177 -12.79 -9.73 -12.05
CA ARG A 177 -13.57 -10.13 -10.86
C ARG A 177 -14.69 -9.12 -10.55
N MET A 178 -15.80 -9.57 -9.97
CA MET A 178 -16.81 -8.65 -9.44
C MET A 178 -16.44 -8.20 -8.03
N ALA A 179 -16.68 -6.92 -7.72
CA ALA A 179 -16.51 -6.37 -6.38
C ALA A 179 -17.86 -5.82 -5.87
N ASN A 180 -18.29 -6.33 -4.71
CA ASN A 180 -19.48 -5.86 -4.01
C ASN A 180 -19.10 -4.72 -3.06
N ILE A 181 -19.83 -3.60 -3.09
CA ILE A 181 -19.56 -2.47 -2.19
C ILE A 181 -20.88 -2.02 -1.55
N TRP A 182 -20.93 -2.11 -0.23
CA TRP A 182 -22.10 -1.75 0.57
C TRP A 182 -22.01 -0.30 1.00
N HIS A 183 -23.12 0.43 0.95
CA HIS A 183 -23.19 1.87 1.24
C HIS A 183 -23.01 2.25 2.71
N SER A 184 -22.79 1.29 3.62
CA SER A 184 -22.59 1.56 5.05
C SER A 184 -21.18 1.16 5.51
N LYS A 185 -20.20 2.04 5.31
CA LYS A 185 -18.89 2.06 6.00
C LYS A 185 -18.04 0.76 5.94
N ARG A 186 -18.39 -0.23 5.10
CA ARG A 186 -17.64 -1.48 4.91
C ARG A 186 -17.64 -1.89 3.44
N GLN A 187 -16.46 -2.00 2.86
CA GLN A 187 -16.26 -2.65 1.56
C GLN A 187 -16.07 -4.15 1.80
N ILE A 188 -16.95 -4.96 1.23
CA ILE A 188 -16.92 -6.42 1.37
C ILE A 188 -16.63 -7.02 0.00
N TRP A 189 -15.42 -7.51 -0.17
CA TRP A 189 -15.06 -8.23 -1.38
C TRP A 189 -15.70 -9.62 -1.37
N THR A 190 -16.34 -10.02 -2.46
CA THR A 190 -16.90 -11.37 -2.61
C THR A 190 -16.49 -11.91 -3.97
N PRO A 191 -15.67 -12.97 -4.03
CA PRO A 191 -15.34 -13.60 -5.29
C PRO A 191 -16.59 -14.34 -5.80
N ILE A 192 -17.16 -13.88 -6.91
CA ILE A 192 -18.14 -14.68 -7.64
C ILE A 192 -17.33 -15.63 -8.54
N MET A 193 -17.26 -16.90 -8.17
CA MET A 193 -16.77 -17.95 -9.07
C MET A 193 -17.69 -17.96 -10.30
N PRO A 194 -17.17 -18.01 -11.53
CA PRO A 194 -18.03 -18.22 -12.69
C PRO A 194 -18.80 -19.51 -12.44
N HIS A 195 -20.13 -19.42 -12.46
CA HIS A 195 -20.98 -20.60 -12.51
C HIS A 195 -20.41 -21.49 -13.62
N HIS A 196 -19.89 -22.66 -13.25
CA HIS A 196 -19.83 -23.75 -14.20
C HIS A 196 -21.24 -23.88 -14.73
N LYS A 197 -21.42 -23.59 -16.02
CA LYS A 197 -22.50 -24.19 -16.77
C LYS A 197 -22.23 -25.69 -16.64
N MET A 198 -22.91 -26.35 -15.70
CA MET A 198 -23.02 -27.78 -15.75
C MET A 198 -23.77 -28.12 -17.05
N PRO A 199 -23.34 -29.18 -17.76
CA PRO A 199 -23.95 -29.62 -19.01
C PRO A 199 -25.43 -29.97 -18.84
#